data_AF-A0A1F7LTX1-F1
#
_entry.id   AF-A0A1F7LTX1-F1
#
_cell.length_a   1.000
_cell.length_b   1.000
_cell.length_c   1.000
_cell.angle_alpha   90.00
_cell.angle_beta   90.00
_cell.angle_gamma   90.00
#
_symmetry.space_group_name_H-M   'P 1'
#
loop_
_entity.id
_entity.type
_entity.pdbx_description
1 polymer ?
#
loop_
_entity_poly.entity_id
_entity_poly.type
_entity_poly.pdbx_seq_one_letter_code
_entity_poly.pdbx_strand_id
1 'polypeptide(L)' 'MANPWRSGLLVAVVALFLGLAGPAPAAEDRPRRGGELLFIMPAADPPSYDAHREDTFAVIQPAAPHHLNHQLDTVWLAE' A
#
# COMPACT_ATOMS: atom_id res chain seq x y z
N MET A 1 -12.30 28.77 35.48
CA MET A 1 -12.90 29.50 34.34
C MET A 1 -12.15 29.08 33.08
N ALA A 2 -12.80 28.39 32.14
CA ALA A 2 -12.16 27.98 30.89
C ALA A 2 -11.88 29.22 30.03
N ASN A 3 -10.66 29.35 29.52
CA ASN A 3 -10.27 30.50 28.70
C ASN A 3 -10.92 30.35 27.30
N PRO A 4 -11.85 31.25 26.90
CA PRO A 4 -12.61 31.12 25.65
C PRO A 4 -11.71 31.14 24.40
N TRP A 5 -10.55 31.78 24.50
CA TRP A 5 -9.54 31.81 23.43
C TRP A 5 -8.94 30.44 23.13
N ARG A 6 -8.79 29.57 24.15
CA ARG A 6 -8.28 28.20 23.95
C ARG A 6 -9.31 27.34 23.20
N SER A 7 -10.59 27.53 23.51
CA SER A 7 -11.69 26.84 22.84
C SER A 7 -11.81 27.25 21.37
N GLY A 8 -11.68 28.54 21.06
CA GLY A 8 -11.71 29.04 19.68
C GLY A 8 -10.54 28.52 18.84
N LEU A 9 -9.33 28.47 19.42
CA LEU A 9 -8.15 27.92 18.74
C LEU A 9 -8.31 26.42 18.45
N LEU A 10 -8.83 25.65 19.40
CA LEU A 10 -9.07 24.22 19.20
C LEU A 10 -10.09 23.96 18.08
N VAL A 11 -11.17 24.73 18.04
CA VAL A 11 -12.17 24.62 16.97
C VAL A 11 -11.56 24.97 15.61
N ALA A 12 -10.75 26.02 15.52
CA ALA A 12 -10.09 26.41 14.29
C ALA A 12 -9.11 25.33 13.79
N VAL A 13 -8.34 24.73 14.70
CA VAL A 13 -7.41 23.64 14.37
C VAL A 13 -8.18 22.41 13.88
N VAL A 14 -9.24 22.00 14.57
CA VAL A 14 -10.06 20.85 14.16
C VAL A 14 -10.72 21.10 12.80
N ALA A 15 -11.25 22.29 12.57
CA ALA A 15 -11.84 22.67 11.28
C ALA A 15 -10.80 22.67 10.15
N LEU A 16 -9.56 23.11 10.44
CA LEU A 16 -8.46 23.06 9.48
C LEU A 16 -8.10 21.61 9.13
N PHE A 17 -7.96 20.73 10.12
CA PHE A 17 -7.67 19.32 9.88
C PHE A 17 -8.79 18.62 9.08
N LEU A 18 -10.05 18.90 9.39
CA LEU A 18 -11.20 18.38 8.64
C LEU A 18 -11.26 18.92 7.20
N GLY A 19 -10.90 20.19 7.00
CA GLY A 19 -10.87 20.81 5.67
C GLY A 19 -9.72 20.33 4.78
N LEU A 20 -8.57 19.96 5.38
CA LEU A 20 -7.43 19.39 4.66
C LEU A 20 -7.60 17.89 4.36
N ALA A 21 -8.39 17.16 5.16
CA ALA A 21 -8.70 15.75 4.96
C ALA A 21 -9.81 15.56 3.90
N GLY A 22 -9.62 16.13 2.70
CA GLY A 22 -10.54 15.99 1.58
C GLY A 22 -10.95 14.53 1.31
N PRO A 23 -12.05 14.28 0.58
CA PRO A 23 -12.56 12.93 0.39
C PRO A 23 -11.47 12.02 -0.16
N ALA A 24 -11.22 10.91 0.54
CA ALA A 24 -10.35 9.88 0.03
C ALA A 24 -10.87 9.44 -1.36
N PRO A 25 -9.97 9.21 -2.34
CA PRO A 25 -10.41 8.70 -3.62
C PRO A 25 -11.22 7.42 -3.38
N ALA A 26 -12.45 7.39 -3.90
CA ALA A 26 -13.27 6.19 -3.83
C ALA A 26 -12.51 5.06 -4.52
N ALA A 27 -12.39 3.91 -3.84
CA ALA A 27 -11.87 2.72 -4.49
C ALA A 27 -12.74 2.41 -5.71
N GLU A 28 -12.12 2.18 -6.87
CA GLU A 28 -12.89 1.79 -8.05
C GLU A 28 -13.56 0.43 -7.80
N ASP A 29 -14.86 0.33 -8.09
CA ASP A 29 -15.63 -0.91 -7.97
C ASP A 29 -15.06 -2.07 -8.82
N ARG A 30 -14.24 -1.74 -9.82
CA ARG A 30 -13.49 -2.73 -10.60
C ARG A 30 -12.05 -2.30 -10.78
N PRO A 31 -11.07 -3.20 -10.55
CA PRO A 31 -9.69 -2.93 -10.90
C PRO A 31 -9.58 -2.73 -12.41
N ARG A 32 -8.90 -1.66 -12.82
CA ARG A 32 -8.56 -1.41 -14.22
C ARG A 32 -7.72 -2.57 -14.76
N ARG A 33 -8.18 -3.17 -15.85
CA ARG A 33 -7.51 -4.29 -16.51
C ARG A 33 -6.55 -3.80 -17.59
N GLY A 34 -5.43 -4.51 -17.74
CA GLY A 34 -4.44 -4.25 -18.78
C GLY A 34 -3.57 -3.03 -18.52
N GLY A 35 -2.64 -2.80 -19.45
CA GLY A 35 -1.55 -1.82 -19.33
C GLY A 35 -0.19 -2.48 -19.48
N GLU A 36 0.85 -1.66 -19.58
CA GLU A 36 2.23 -2.13 -19.59
C GLU A 36 2.86 -1.82 -18.23
N LEU A 37 3.41 -2.85 -17.59
CA LEU A 37 4.18 -2.70 -16.36
C LEU A 37 5.67 -2.70 -16.71
N LEU A 38 6.27 -1.52 -16.75
CA LEU A 38 7.71 -1.35 -16.84
C LEU A 38 8.32 -1.47 -15.44
N PHE A 39 9.11 -2.51 -15.21
CA PHE A 39 9.86 -2.69 -13.97
C PHE A 39 11.33 -2.97 -14.28
N ILE A 40 12.22 -2.48 -13.41
CA ILE A 40 13.65 -2.73 -13.50
C ILE A 40 13.93 -4.02 -12.74
N MET A 41 14.51 -5.01 -13.42
CA MET A 41 15.01 -6.23 -12.77
C MET A 41 16.49 -6.02 -12.42
N PRO A 42 16.87 -5.92 -11.14
CA PRO A 42 18.25 -5.62 -10.75
C PRO A 42 19.22 -6.81 -10.89
N ALA A 43 18.72 -8.03 -11.11
CA ALA A 43 19.54 -9.21 -11.37
C ALA A 43 19.06 -9.92 -12.65
N ALA A 44 19.98 -10.16 -13.58
CA ALA A 44 19.65 -10.52 -14.96
C ALA A 44 19.05 -11.93 -15.14
N ASP A 45 19.35 -12.86 -14.22
CA ASP A 45 18.76 -14.20 -14.23
C ASP A 45 18.71 -14.79 -12.81
N PRO A 46 17.53 -15.19 -12.31
CA PRO A 46 17.44 -15.96 -11.08
C PRO A 46 17.88 -17.42 -11.31
N PRO A 47 18.29 -18.16 -10.26
CA PRO A 47 18.69 -19.56 -10.38
C PRO A 47 17.53 -20.48 -10.82
N SER A 48 16.29 -20.09 -10.50
CA SER A 48 15.08 -20.66 -11.10
C SER A 48 13.92 -19.64 -11.11
N TYR A 49 12.86 -19.93 -11.87
CA TYR A 49 11.64 -19.11 -11.93
C TYR A 49 10.49 -19.71 -11.10
N ASP A 50 10.80 -20.65 -10.19
CA ASP A 50 9.83 -21.23 -9.28
C ASP A 50 9.78 -20.40 -7.98
N ALA A 51 8.73 -19.60 -7.85
CA ALA A 51 8.53 -18.73 -6.69
C ALA A 51 8.29 -19.48 -5.37
N HIS A 52 8.06 -20.79 -5.38
CA HIS A 52 8.02 -21.61 -4.15
C HIS A 52 9.41 -22.03 -3.67
N ARG A 53 10.41 -21.93 -4.55
CA ARG A 53 11.77 -22.41 -4.30
C ARG A 53 12.78 -21.27 -4.17
N GLU A 54 12.51 -20.14 -4.82
CA GLU A 54 13.44 -19.02 -4.90
C GLU A 54 13.00 -17.81 -4.10
N ASP A 55 13.73 -17.54 -3.02
CA ASP A 55 13.52 -16.36 -2.18
C ASP A 55 14.41 -15.17 -2.60
N THR A 56 14.84 -15.13 -3.85
CA THR A 56 15.71 -14.05 -4.36
C THR A 56 14.91 -12.82 -4.77
N PHE A 57 15.54 -11.64 -4.71
CA PHE A 57 14.91 -10.38 -5.10
C PHE A 57 14.47 -10.35 -6.57
N ALA A 58 15.18 -11.07 -7.44
CA ALA A 58 14.85 -11.20 -8.86
C ALA A 58 13.56 -12.00 -9.12
N VAL A 59 13.13 -12.83 -8.17
CA VAL A 59 11.87 -13.60 -8.27
C VAL A 59 10.77 -12.90 -7.47
N ILE A 60 11.02 -12.55 -6.21
CA ILE A 60 10.01 -12.03 -5.30
C ILE A 60 9.40 -10.72 -5.81
N GLN A 61 10.21 -9.73 -6.20
CA GLN A 61 9.69 -8.39 -6.52
C GLN A 61 8.87 -8.37 -7.82
N PRO A 62 9.32 -9.02 -8.91
CA PRO A 62 8.50 -9.12 -10.12
C PRO A 62 7.27 -10.02 -9.96
N ALA A 63 7.35 -11.08 -9.14
CA ALA A 63 6.23 -11.98 -8.91
C ALA A 63 5.22 -11.45 -7.89
N ALA A 64 5.56 -10.41 -7.13
CA ALA A 64 4.70 -9.85 -6.08
C ALA A 64 3.27 -9.52 -6.55
N PRO A 65 3.04 -8.90 -7.71
CA PRO A 65 1.69 -8.64 -8.21
C PRO A 65 0.83 -9.91 -8.43
N HIS A 66 1.47 -11.08 -8.54
CA HIS A 66 0.82 -12.35 -8.91
C HIS A 66 0.81 -13.40 -7.78
N HIS A 67 1.80 -13.38 -6.89
CA HIS A 67 1.97 -14.40 -5.84
C HIS A 67 1.92 -13.86 -4.41
N LEU A 68 2.20 -12.57 -4.16
CA LEU A 68 2.31 -12.07 -2.79
C LEU A 68 0.98 -12.06 -2.02
N ASN A 69 -0.17 -11.99 -2.72
CA ASN A 69 -1.48 -12.01 -2.06
C ASN A 69 -1.66 -13.29 -1.22
N HIS A 70 -1.20 -14.45 -1.71
CA HIS A 70 -1.33 -15.69 -0.95
C HIS A 70 -0.34 -15.81 0.21
N GLN A 71 0.81 -15.14 0.14
CA GLN A 71 1.90 -15.26 1.11
C GLN A 71 1.74 -14.29 2.29
N LEU A 72 1.19 -13.09 2.06
CA LEU A 72 0.80 -12.18 3.13
C LEU A 72 -0.37 -12.74 3.95
N ASP A 73 -1.32 -13.41 3.31
CA ASP A 73 -2.41 -14.10 4.00
C ASP A 73 -1.88 -15.15 5.00
N THR A 74 -0.81 -15.88 4.64
CA THR A 74 -0.22 -16.89 5.53
C THR A 74 0.64 -16.32 6.66
N VAL A 75 1.24 -15.14 6.50
CA VAL A 75 2.06 -14.50 7.55
C VAL A 75 1.17 -13.85 8.62
N TRP A 76 0.00 -13.33 8.23
CA TRP A 76 -0.95 -12.71 9.16
C TRP A 76 -1.93 -13.70 9.84
N LEU A 77 -2.12 -14.91 9.28
CA LEU A 77 -2.91 -15.98 9.91
C LEU A 77 -2.11 -16.88 10.87
N ALA A 78 -0.80 -16.65 10.98
CA ALA A 78 0.10 -17.39 11.86
C ALA A 78 0.29 -16.74 13.25
N GLU A 79 -0.43 -15.65 13.55
CA GLU A 79 -0.58 -15.06 14.89
C GLU A 79 -2.02 -15.16 15.40
#